data_AF-A0A434EUR0-F1
#
_entry.id   AF-A0A434EUR0-F1
#
_cell.length_a   1.000
_cell.length_b   1.000
_cell.length_c   1.000
_cell.angle_alpha   90.00
_cell.angle_beta   90.00
_cell.angle_gamma   90.00
#
_symmetry.space_group_name_H-M   'P 1'
#
loop_
_entity.id
_entity.type
_entity.pdbx_description
1 polymer ?
#
loop_
_entity_poly.entity_id
_entity_poly.type
_entity_poly.pdbx_seq_one_letter_code
_entity_poly.pdbx_strand_id
1 'polypeptide(L)'
;GGAVGGIIAGVLLAIAAGAGNLIQLGLVALALSIVSQIGDLFESWVKRRHGAKDSSNLIPGHGGVMDRVDGLVAAAFALYVMGWIAAGAEHPALGLFPN
;
A
#
# COMPACT_ATOMS: atom_id res chain seq x y z
N GLY A 1 12.61 9.23 0.50
CA GLY A 1 12.88 8.69 1.85
C GLY A 1 11.89 7.60 2.21
N GLY A 2 10.61 7.95 2.38
CA GLY A 2 9.56 7.01 2.83
C GLY A 2 9.46 5.72 2.01
N ALA A 3 9.48 5.80 0.68
CA ALA A 3 9.41 4.62 -0.21
C ALA A 3 10.57 3.63 0.02
N VAL A 4 11.80 4.14 0.01
CA VAL A 4 13.01 3.34 0.25
C VAL A 4 13.01 2.76 1.65
N GLY A 5 12.63 3.55 2.66
CA GLY A 5 12.49 3.09 4.05
C GLY A 5 11.44 1.99 4.21
N GLY A 6 10.30 2.10 3.53
CA GLY A 6 9.24 1.09 3.52
C GLY A 6 9.69 -0.23 2.88
N ILE A 7 10.42 -0.18 1.77
CA ILE A 7 10.98 -1.38 1.12
C ILE A 7 11.99 -2.05 2.06
N ILE A 8 12.92 -1.29 2.64
CA ILE A 8 13.92 -1.84 3.57
C ILE A 8 13.23 -2.47 4.79
N ALA A 9 12.28 -1.78 5.42
CA ALA A 9 11.53 -2.30 6.56
C ALA A 9 10.73 -3.57 6.19
N GLY A 10 10.09 -3.60 5.02
CA GLY A 10 9.34 -4.75 4.53
C GLY A 10 10.23 -5.97 4.26
N VAL A 11 11.40 -5.76 3.65
CA VAL A 11 12.37 -6.84 3.42
C VAL A 11 12.94 -7.37 4.75
N LEU A 12 13.29 -6.49 5.69
CA LEU A 12 13.76 -6.90 7.03
C LEU A 12 12.71 -7.70 7.79
N LEU A 13 11.44 -7.29 7.72
CA LEU A 13 10.33 -8.04 8.31
C LEU A 13 10.16 -9.41 7.65
N ALA A 14 10.28 -9.49 6.33
CA ALA A 14 10.21 -10.75 5.58
C ALA A 14 11.35 -11.71 5.97
N ILE A 15 12.57 -11.20 6.16
CA ILE A 15 13.70 -11.98 6.69
C ILE A 15 13.37 -12.50 8.09
N ALA A 16 12.87 -11.63 8.99
CA ALA A 16 12.51 -12.00 10.35
C ALA A 16 11.37 -13.03 10.42
N ALA A 17 10.44 -12.99 9.45
CA ALA A 17 9.34 -13.94 9.31
C ALA A 17 9.75 -15.27 8.63
N GLY A 18 11.00 -15.42 8.19
CA GLY A 18 11.48 -16.63 7.53
C GLY A 18 10.94 -16.83 6.12
N ALA A 19 10.52 -15.76 5.43
CA ALA A 19 9.95 -15.86 4.09
C ALA A 19 11.03 -16.22 3.05
N GLY A 20 10.77 -17.23 2.22
CA GLY A 20 11.76 -17.78 1.30
C GLY A 20 12.09 -16.88 0.09
N ASN A 21 11.10 -16.22 -0.52
CA ASN A 21 11.30 -15.48 -1.76
C ASN A 21 11.45 -13.95 -1.58
N LEU A 22 12.59 -13.55 -1.01
CA LEU A 22 12.91 -12.14 -0.71
C LEU A 22 12.89 -11.23 -1.94
N ILE A 23 13.25 -11.75 -3.13
CA ILE A 23 13.27 -10.98 -4.37
C ILE A 23 11.84 -10.63 -4.82
N GLN A 24 10.94 -11.63 -4.84
CA GLN A 24 9.53 -11.40 -5.16
C GLN A 24 8.89 -10.42 -4.17
N LEU A 25 9.15 -10.60 -2.87
CA LEU A 25 8.63 -9.70 -1.84
C LEU A 25 9.16 -8.26 -1.98
N GLY A 26 10.44 -8.10 -2.32
CA GLY A 26 11.01 -6.78 -2.61
C GLY A 26 10.35 -6.10 -3.81
N LEU A 27 10.07 -6.85 -4.89
CA LEU A 27 9.38 -6.33 -6.07
C LEU A 27 7.93 -5.95 -5.77
N VAL A 28 7.21 -6.77 -5.01
CA VAL A 28 5.84 -6.47 -4.57
C VAL A 28 5.84 -5.22 -3.68
N ALA A 29 6.75 -5.13 -2.71
CA ALA A 29 6.87 -3.97 -1.83
C ALA A 29 7.16 -2.68 -2.61
N LEU A 30 8.03 -2.74 -3.63
CA LEU A 30 8.30 -1.60 -4.51
C LEU A 30 7.05 -1.19 -5.29
N ALA A 31 6.35 -2.14 -5.91
CA ALA A 31 5.12 -1.87 -6.65
C ALA A 31 4.05 -1.23 -5.76
N LEU A 32 3.83 -1.78 -4.56
CA LEU A 32 2.88 -1.23 -3.59
C LEU A 32 3.27 0.18 -3.13
N SER A 33 4.57 0.45 -2.93
CA SER A 33 5.03 1.78 -2.53
C SER A 33 4.74 2.84 -3.59
N ILE A 34 4.85 2.50 -4.88
CA ILE A 34 4.50 3.39 -5.98
C ILE A 34 2.98 3.62 -6.00
N VAL A 35 2.19 2.55 -5.88
CA VAL A 35 0.72 2.68 -5.90
C VAL A 35 0.20 3.48 -4.71
N SER A 36 0.76 3.29 -3.51
CA SER A 36 0.42 4.09 -2.33
C SER A 36 0.60 5.58 -2.60
N GLN A 37 1.73 5.98 -3.17
CA GLN A 37 1.99 7.39 -3.51
C GLN A 37 0.99 7.92 -4.54
N ILE A 38 0.60 7.10 -5.52
CA ILE A 38 -0.43 7.47 -6.50
C ILE A 38 -1.79 7.67 -5.81
N GLY A 39 -2.13 6.81 -4.84
CA GLY A 39 -3.33 6.93 -4.00
C GLY A 39 -3.39 8.27 -3.26
N ASP A 40 -2.29 8.64 -2.58
CA ASP A 40 -2.19 9.91 -1.85
C ASP A 40 -2.36 11.13 -2.77
N LEU A 41 -1.78 11.05 -3.97
CA LEU A 41 -1.91 12.12 -4.97
C LEU A 41 -3.33 12.18 -5.55
N PHE A 42 -3.98 11.04 -5.74
CA PHE A 42 -5.37 10.97 -6.19
C PHE A 42 -6.30 11.58 -5.14
N GLU A 43 -6.14 11.25 -3.86
CA GLU A 43 -6.93 11.84 -2.77
C GLU A 43 -6.70 13.36 -2.71
N SER A 44 -5.45 13.80 -2.80
CA SER A 44 -5.10 15.22 -2.87
C SER A 44 -5.76 15.94 -4.04
N TRP A 45 -5.88 15.29 -5.20
CA TRP A 45 -6.58 15.85 -6.36
C TRP A 45 -8.09 15.94 -6.14
N VAL A 46 -8.71 14.90 -5.56
CA VAL A 46 -10.14 14.89 -5.23
C VAL A 46 -10.48 16.00 -4.23
N LYS A 47 -9.65 16.20 -3.19
CA LYS A 47 -9.81 17.27 -2.20
C LYS A 47 -9.82 18.65 -2.86
N ARG A 48 -8.86 18.92 -3.75
CA ARG A 48 -8.78 20.19 -4.50
C ARG A 48 -10.00 20.43 -5.38
N ARG A 49 -10.56 19.38 -6.00
CA ARG A 49 -11.75 19.50 -6.86
C ARG A 49 -13.02 19.85 -6.09
N HIS A 50 -13.09 19.48 -4.81
CA HIS A 50 -14.21 19.82 -3.92
C HIS A 50 -13.97 21.08 -3.08
N GLY A 51 -12.85 21.79 -3.30
CA GLY A 51 -12.49 22.98 -2.52
C GLY A 51 -12.18 22.69 -1.05
N ALA A 52 -12.00 21.42 -0.69
CA ALA A 52 -11.67 20.98 0.66
C ALA A 52 -10.16 20.78 0.81
N LYS A 53 -9.62 21.06 2.00
CA LYS A 53 -8.21 20.84 2.31
C LYS A 53 -7.97 19.51 3.01
N ASP A 54 -8.88 19.14 3.91
CA ASP A 54 -8.83 17.91 4.70
C ASP A 54 -10.08 17.08 4.40
N SER A 55 -9.94 15.75 4.39
CA SER A 55 -11.04 14.81 4.10
C SER A 55 -12.07 14.72 5.23
N SER A 56 -11.70 15.10 6.46
CA SER A 56 -12.58 15.18 7.63
C SER A 56 -11.93 16.01 8.74
N ASN A 57 -12.72 16.41 9.75
CA ASN A 57 -12.25 17.05 10.99
C ASN A 57 -12.54 16.17 12.23
N LEU A 58 -12.58 14.84 12.04
CA LEU A 58 -12.91 13.87 13.09
C LEU A 58 -11.97 13.91 14.30
N ILE A 59 -10.70 14.27 14.11
CA ILE A 59 -9.73 14.44 15.21
C ILE A 59 -9.30 15.91 15.26
N PRO A 60 -9.67 16.67 16.32
CA PRO A 60 -9.31 18.07 16.44
C PRO A 60 -7.80 18.28 16.32
N GLY A 61 -7.38 19.04 15.30
CA GLY A 61 -5.97 19.38 15.04
C GLY A 61 -5.14 18.30 14.34
N HIS A 62 -5.71 17.20 13.86
CA HIS A 62 -4.98 16.07 13.26
C HIS A 62 -5.32 15.75 11.80
N GLY A 63 -6.23 16.52 11.18
CA GLY A 63 -6.70 16.32 9.81
C GLY A 63 -7.72 15.20 9.67
N GLY A 64 -7.94 14.74 8.44
CA GLY A 64 -8.88 13.66 8.14
C GLY A 64 -8.28 12.28 8.35
N VAL A 65 -9.09 11.32 8.80
CA VAL A 65 -8.67 9.91 8.89
C VAL A 65 -8.32 9.36 7.51
N MET A 66 -9.02 9.80 6.45
CA MET A 66 -8.77 9.35 5.07
C MET A 66 -7.38 9.79 4.57
N ASP A 67 -6.90 10.96 5.00
CA ASP A 67 -5.55 11.47 4.65
C ASP A 67 -4.40 10.59 5.19
N ARG A 68 -4.71 9.58 6.03
CA ARG A 68 -3.75 8.63 6.60
C ARG A 68 -3.85 7.22 6.02
N VAL A 69 -4.98 6.91 5.37
CA VAL A 69 -5.28 5.56 4.88
C VAL A 69 -5.48 5.52 3.37
N ASP A 70 -5.51 6.65 2.69
CA ASP A 70 -5.59 6.78 1.23
C ASP A 70 -4.55 5.92 0.50
N GLY A 71 -3.27 6.09 0.83
CA GLY A 71 -2.18 5.28 0.27
C GLY A 71 -2.27 3.80 0.65
N LEU A 72 -2.69 3.52 1.89
CA LEU A 72 -2.89 2.15 2.37
C LEU A 72 -4.02 1.44 1.61
N VAL A 73 -5.13 2.11 1.36
CA VAL A 73 -6.28 1.58 0.62
C VAL A 73 -5.89 1.31 -0.82
N ALA A 74 -5.17 2.24 -1.46
CA ALA A 74 -4.66 2.04 -2.82
C ALA A 74 -3.69 0.85 -2.90
N ALA A 75 -2.77 0.75 -1.95
CA ALA A 75 -1.83 -0.37 -1.88
C ALA A 75 -2.53 -1.71 -1.59
N ALA A 76 -3.49 -1.75 -0.66
CA ALA A 76 -4.24 -2.96 -0.35
C ALA A 76 -5.05 -3.47 -1.55
N PHE A 77 -5.69 -2.56 -2.28
CA PHE A 77 -6.39 -2.91 -3.52
C PHE A 77 -5.44 -3.48 -4.58
N ALA A 78 -4.28 -2.83 -4.78
CA ALA A 78 -3.28 -3.33 -5.72
C ALA A 78 -2.71 -4.69 -5.32
N LEU A 79 -2.46 -4.91 -4.03
CA LEU A 79 -1.99 -6.19 -3.50
C LEU A 79 -2.99 -7.31 -3.82
N TYR A 80 -4.28 -7.05 -3.61
CA TYR A 80 -5.35 -8.00 -3.95
C TYR A 80 -5.36 -8.32 -5.45
N VAL A 81 -5.30 -7.31 -6.31
CA VAL A 81 -5.27 -7.51 -7.77
C VAL A 81 -4.03 -8.30 -8.21
N MET A 82 -2.85 -8.00 -7.65
CA MET A 82 -1.62 -8.73 -7.95
C MET A 82 -1.72 -10.20 -7.53
N GLY A 83 -2.22 -10.48 -6.33
CA GLY A 83 -2.44 -11.85 -5.87
C GLY A 83 -3.47 -12.59 -6.73
N TRP A 84 -4.54 -11.91 -7.13
CA TRP A 84 -5.55 -12.46 -8.02
C TRP A 84 -4.98 -12.86 -9.39
N ILE A 85 -4.14 -12.01 -9.99
CA ILE A 85 -3.46 -12.32 -11.25
C ILE A 85 -2.46 -13.46 -11.08
N ALA A 86 -1.76 -13.53 -9.95
CA ALA A 86 -0.70 -14.50 -9.72
C ALA A 86 -1.20 -15.93 -9.40
N ALA A 87 -2.33 -16.09 -8.70
CA ALA A 87 -2.82 -17.40 -8.24
C ALA A 87 -4.33 -17.67 -8.44
N GLY A 88 -5.06 -16.78 -9.11
CA GLY A 88 -6.51 -16.90 -9.29
C GLY A 88 -7.32 -16.43 -8.08
N ALA A 89 -8.64 -16.29 -8.26
CA ALA A 89 -9.53 -15.65 -7.28
C ALA A 89 -9.70 -16.47 -5.99
N GLU A 90 -9.46 -17.78 -6.11
CA GLU A 90 -9.69 -18.77 -5.05
C GLU A 90 -8.69 -18.58 -3.89
N HIS A 91 -7.41 -18.28 -4.19
CA HIS A 91 -6.35 -18.14 -3.18
C HIS A 91 -5.28 -17.10 -3.58
N PRO A 92 -5.63 -15.80 -3.65
CA PRO A 92 -4.72 -14.74 -4.11
C PRO A 92 -3.46 -14.60 -3.25
N ALA A 93 -3.50 -15.02 -1.98
CA ALA A 93 -2.33 -15.01 -1.10
C ALA A 93 -1.27 -16.05 -1.49
N LEU A 94 -1.65 -17.20 -2.06
CA LEU A 94 -0.71 -18.26 -2.46
C LEU A 94 0.16 -17.85 -3.66
N GLY A 95 -0.30 -16.89 -4.47
CA GLY A 95 0.47 -16.36 -5.60
C GLY A 95 1.60 -15.43 -5.19
N LEU A 96 1.54 -14.88 -3.97
CA LEU A 96 2.52 -13.96 -3.42
C LEU A 96 3.34 -14.59 -2.30
N PHE A 97 2.76 -15.53 -1.56
CA PHE A 97 3.37 -16.27 -0.47
C PHE A 97 3.19 -17.78 -0.69
N PRO A 98 3.87 -18.39 -1.66
CA PRO A 98 3.92 -19.84 -1.76
C PRO A 98 4.68 -20.39 -0.54
N ASN A 99 4.08 -21.38 0.14
CA ASN A 99 4.70 -22.08 1.28
C ASN A 99 6.03 -22.73 0.89
#